data_AF-A0A963MWV4-F1
#
_entry.id   AF-A0A963MWV4-F1
#
_cell.length_a   1.000
_cell.length_b   1.000
_cell.length_c   1.000
_cell.angle_alpha   90.00
_cell.angle_beta   90.00
_cell.angle_gamma   90.00
#
_symmetry.space_group_name_H-M   'P 1'
#
loop_
_entity.id
_entity.type
_entity.pdbx_description
1 polymer ?
#
loop_
_entity_poly.entity_id
_entity_poly.type
_entity_poly.pdbx_seq_one_letter_code
_entity_poly.pdbx_strand_id
1 'polypeptide(L)'
;IAAGDPYDRDRLLDLQRSLQGTPYFSSVIVDVATDGASSTEVPVQVTVAEALPKRVDFGAGFSSNNGYRVESAYRHANWLDRGWLLTTGLRLEQRHQLAYADVFLPPARQAHQDSFGAQFERSDTQGLRITTRALGAGRRHVRGDIETHLAFKLQRETYAPDGVAREHRKALTANWTWTARRIDNLLDPREGYILSGQIGGGAK
;
A
#
# COMPACT_ATOMS: atom_id res chain seq x y z
N ILE A 1 22.41 5.59 2.56
CA ILE A 1 23.87 5.38 2.73
C ILE A 1 24.45 5.19 1.34
N ALA A 2 25.50 5.92 1.00
CA ALA A 2 26.29 5.73 -0.22
C ALA A 2 27.74 5.40 0.14
N ALA A 3 28.48 4.79 -0.80
CA ALA A 3 29.91 4.56 -0.61
C ALA A 3 30.63 5.90 -0.39
N GLY A 4 31.49 5.96 0.63
CA GLY A 4 32.21 7.17 1.03
C GLY A 4 31.44 8.09 2.01
N ASP A 5 30.19 7.78 2.37
CA ASP A 5 29.51 8.49 3.45
C ASP A 5 30.24 8.27 4.79
N PRO A 6 30.30 9.27 5.69
CA PRO A 6 30.78 9.08 7.06
C PRO A 6 30.03 7.97 7.77
N TYR A 7 30.74 7.20 8.60
CA TYR A 7 30.13 6.16 9.42
C TYR A 7 29.07 6.77 10.36
N ASP A 8 27.85 6.24 10.25
CA ASP A 8 26.72 6.65 11.08
C ASP A 8 25.90 5.40 11.41
N ARG A 9 25.90 5.05 12.70
CA ARG A 9 25.20 3.87 13.23
C ARG A 9 23.68 3.97 13.02
N ASP A 10 23.11 5.16 13.19
CA ASP A 10 21.66 5.34 13.08
C ASP A 10 21.20 5.13 11.64
N ARG A 11 22.02 5.56 10.67
CA ARG A 11 21.75 5.31 9.24
C ARG A 11 21.82 3.81 8.89
N LEU A 12 22.72 3.04 9.50
CA LEU A 12 22.79 1.58 9.32
C LEU A 12 21.56 0.88 9.91
N LEU A 13 21.11 1.32 11.10
CA LEU A 13 19.88 0.82 11.72
C LEU A 13 18.65 1.14 10.87
N ASP A 14 18.59 2.35 10.29
CA ASP A 14 17.49 2.74 9.40
C ASP A 14 17.49 1.93 8.10
N LEU A 15 18.66 1.60 7.55
CA LEU A 15 18.79 0.69 6.41
C LEU A 15 18.23 -0.70 6.77
N GLN A 16 18.65 -1.25 7.91
CA GLN A 16 18.17 -2.54 8.38
C GLN A 16 16.64 -2.53 8.56
N ARG A 17 16.09 -1.55 9.29
CA ARG A 17 14.64 -1.41 9.50
C ARG A 17 13.88 -1.27 8.18
N SER A 18 14.41 -0.49 7.24
CA SER A 18 13.78 -0.29 5.94
C SER A 18 13.70 -1.58 5.14
N LEU A 19 14.77 -2.38 5.13
CA LEU A 19 14.79 -3.68 4.44
C LEU A 19 13.88 -4.71 5.15
N GLN A 20 13.91 -4.77 6.49
CA GLN A 20 13.05 -5.64 7.29
C GLN A 20 11.57 -5.30 7.14
N GLY A 21 11.24 -4.02 6.94
CA GLY A 21 9.87 -3.56 6.70
C GLY A 21 9.32 -3.91 5.32
N THR A 22 10.13 -4.49 4.42
CA THR A 22 9.68 -4.91 3.10
C THR A 22 9.09 -6.32 3.11
N PRO A 23 8.22 -6.67 2.15
CA PRO A 23 7.69 -8.03 2.03
C PRO A 23 8.68 -9.03 1.43
N TYR A 24 9.90 -8.61 1.04
CA TYR A 24 10.85 -9.44 0.29
C TYR A 24 11.73 -10.31 1.18
N PHE A 25 11.95 -9.91 2.43
CA PHE A 25 12.92 -10.53 3.32
C PHE A 25 12.25 -10.98 4.62
N SER A 26 12.57 -12.20 5.05
CA SER A 26 12.14 -12.75 6.34
C SER A 26 13.12 -12.37 7.47
N SER A 27 14.39 -12.12 7.11
CA SER A 27 15.42 -11.65 8.03
C SER A 27 16.42 -10.76 7.29
N VAL A 28 16.94 -9.74 7.97
CA VAL A 28 17.98 -8.84 7.47
C VAL A 28 18.93 -8.53 8.63
N ILE A 29 20.21 -8.68 8.38
CA ILE A 29 21.29 -8.37 9.30
C ILE A 29 22.24 -7.41 8.58
N VAL A 30 22.53 -6.25 9.20
CA VAL A 30 23.48 -5.26 8.68
C VAL A 30 24.66 -5.18 9.64
N ASP A 31 25.81 -5.65 9.18
CA ASP A 31 27.04 -5.69 9.95
C ASP A 31 28.14 -4.85 9.30
N VAL A 32 29.10 -4.46 10.11
CA VAL A 32 30.33 -3.80 9.67
C VAL A 32 31.43 -4.86 9.65
N ALA A 33 31.85 -5.26 8.45
CA ALA A 33 32.88 -6.27 8.28
C ALA A 33 34.23 -5.68 8.68
N THR A 34 34.91 -6.36 9.62
CA THR A 34 36.24 -5.94 10.11
C THR A 34 37.37 -6.55 9.27
N ASP A 35 37.06 -7.60 8.53
CA ASP A 35 37.89 -8.19 7.49
C ASP A 35 37.85 -7.33 6.22
N GLY A 36 39.02 -6.84 5.80
CA GLY A 36 39.13 -5.94 4.65
C GLY A 36 38.87 -4.45 4.95
N ALA A 37 38.73 -4.09 6.23
CA ALA A 37 38.72 -2.68 6.65
C ALA A 37 40.08 -2.02 6.38
N SER A 38 40.06 -0.87 5.71
CA SER A 38 41.21 0.04 5.62
C SER A 38 41.18 1.01 6.82
N SER A 39 42.22 1.82 7.00
CA SER A 39 42.26 2.85 8.06
C SER A 39 41.13 3.89 7.95
N THR A 40 40.52 4.01 6.77
CA THR A 40 39.61 5.09 6.42
C THR A 40 38.28 4.62 5.81
N GLU A 41 38.18 3.33 5.47
CA GLU A 41 37.00 2.75 4.81
C GLU A 41 36.70 1.39 5.43
N VAL A 42 35.43 1.14 5.75
CA VAL A 42 34.99 -0.13 6.34
C VAL A 42 33.81 -0.67 5.52
N PRO A 43 33.89 -1.93 5.03
CA PRO A 43 32.81 -2.52 4.26
C PRO A 43 31.57 -2.78 5.13
N VAL A 44 30.40 -2.42 4.61
CA VAL A 44 29.10 -2.77 5.21
C VAL A 44 28.58 -4.02 4.53
N GLN A 45 28.40 -5.09 5.30
CA GLN A 45 27.85 -6.35 4.83
C GLN A 45 26.37 -6.45 5.19
N VAL A 46 25.53 -6.71 4.18
CA VAL A 46 24.09 -6.91 4.37
C VAL A 46 23.74 -8.35 4.05
N THR A 47 23.41 -9.12 5.08
CA THR A 47 22.99 -10.51 4.95
C THR A 47 21.46 -10.58 5.03
N VAL A 48 20.82 -11.18 4.02
CA VAL A 48 19.36 -11.29 3.94
C VAL A 48 18.92 -12.73 3.79
N ALA A 49 17.77 -13.05 4.38
CA ALA A 49 17.01 -14.27 4.09
C ALA A 49 15.73 -13.88 3.36
N GLU A 50 15.47 -14.50 2.22
CA GLU A 50 14.27 -14.23 1.44
C GLU A 50 13.00 -14.66 2.19
N ALA A 51 11.91 -13.90 2.01
CA ALA A 51 10.59 -14.29 2.48
C ALA A 51 9.89 -15.18 1.46
N LEU A 52 8.90 -15.96 1.92
CA LEU A 52 7.98 -16.64 1.01
C LEU A 52 7.25 -15.58 0.16
N PRO A 53 7.40 -15.60 -1.17
CA PRO A 53 6.93 -14.50 -2.00
C PRO A 53 5.41 -14.50 -2.15
N LYS A 54 4.73 -15.62 -1.87
CA LYS A 54 3.29 -15.79 -2.06
C LYS A 54 2.59 -15.97 -0.74
N ARG A 55 1.51 -15.23 -0.53
CA ARG A 55 0.68 -15.32 0.68
C ARG A 55 -0.80 -15.24 0.31
N VAL A 56 -1.62 -16.07 0.96
CA VAL A 56 -3.07 -16.02 0.88
C VAL A 56 -3.61 -15.75 2.27
N ASP A 57 -4.51 -14.78 2.38
CA ASP A 57 -5.20 -14.40 3.61
C ASP A 57 -6.71 -14.62 3.41
N PHE A 58 -7.39 -15.17 4.43
CA PHE A 58 -8.84 -15.36 4.45
C PHE A 58 -9.42 -14.76 5.72
N GLY A 59 -10.57 -14.11 5.63
CA GLY A 59 -11.26 -13.49 6.75
C GLY A 59 -12.77 -13.64 6.64
N ALA A 60 -13.44 -13.70 7.78
CA ALA A 60 -14.89 -13.67 7.88
C ALA A 60 -15.29 -12.79 9.06
N GLY A 61 -16.44 -12.12 8.96
CA GLY A 61 -16.94 -11.24 10.01
C GLY A 61 -18.43 -10.97 9.89
N PHE A 62 -18.97 -10.32 10.92
CA PHE A 62 -20.37 -9.93 10.99
C PHE A 62 -20.47 -8.51 11.54
N SER A 63 -21.36 -7.70 10.99
CA SER A 63 -21.72 -6.39 11.56
C SER A 63 -23.23 -6.19 11.49
N SER A 64 -23.77 -5.42 12.43
CA SER A 64 -25.19 -5.06 12.46
C SER A 64 -25.65 -4.30 11.20
N ASN A 65 -24.73 -3.54 10.58
CA ASN A 65 -25.05 -2.65 9.47
C ASN A 65 -24.94 -3.34 8.11
N ASN A 66 -23.91 -4.20 7.92
CA ASN A 66 -23.60 -4.81 6.63
C ASN A 66 -23.80 -6.34 6.60
N GLY A 67 -24.17 -6.94 7.75
CA GLY A 67 -24.35 -8.37 7.90
C GLY A 67 -23.05 -9.15 7.79
N TYR A 68 -23.13 -10.33 7.15
CA TYR A 68 -21.97 -11.21 6.95
C TYR A 68 -20.99 -10.64 5.92
N ARG A 69 -19.70 -10.77 6.23
CA ARG A 69 -18.56 -10.41 5.39
C ARG A 69 -17.66 -11.63 5.24
N VAL A 70 -17.24 -11.91 4.02
CA VAL A 70 -16.14 -12.84 3.72
C VAL A 70 -15.13 -12.10 2.86
N GLU A 71 -13.84 -12.26 3.18
CA GLU A 71 -12.75 -11.69 2.40
C GLU A 71 -11.67 -12.73 2.12
N SER A 72 -11.07 -12.63 0.94
CA SER A 72 -9.89 -13.38 0.55
C SER A 72 -8.92 -12.43 -0.15
N ALA A 73 -7.65 -12.47 0.23
CA ALA A 73 -6.60 -11.70 -0.41
C ALA A 73 -5.44 -12.60 -0.79
N TYR A 74 -4.84 -12.34 -1.95
CA TYR A 74 -3.64 -12.98 -2.44
C TYR A 74 -2.57 -11.93 -2.69
N ARG A 75 -1.36 -12.20 -2.20
CA ARG A 75 -0.17 -11.35 -2.37
C ARG A 75 0.95 -12.12 -3.02
N HIS A 76 1.64 -11.48 -3.95
CA HIS A 76 2.85 -12.01 -4.59
C HIS A 76 3.93 -10.92 -4.63
N ALA A 77 4.94 -11.02 -3.77
CA ALA A 77 6.00 -10.04 -3.59
C ALA A 77 7.04 -10.00 -4.73
N ASN A 78 7.13 -11.02 -5.59
CA ASN A 78 8.04 -11.01 -6.75
C ASN A 78 7.30 -11.31 -8.05
N TRP A 79 6.19 -10.61 -8.28
CA TRP A 79 5.38 -10.81 -9.47
C TRP A 79 6.18 -10.46 -10.74
N LEU A 80 6.11 -11.35 -11.74
CA LEU A 80 6.87 -11.30 -13.00
C LEU A 80 8.40 -11.23 -12.83
N ASP A 81 8.94 -11.69 -11.68
CA ASP A 81 10.39 -11.65 -11.38
C ASP A 81 10.99 -10.24 -11.42
N ARG A 82 10.18 -9.21 -11.10
CA ARG A 82 10.57 -7.79 -11.12
C ARG A 82 10.64 -7.15 -9.73
N GLY A 83 10.46 -7.92 -8.67
CA GLY A 83 10.24 -7.40 -7.32
C GLY A 83 8.92 -6.62 -7.20
N TRP A 84 7.98 -6.81 -8.11
CA TRP A 84 6.69 -6.13 -8.05
C TRP A 84 5.79 -6.85 -7.03
N LEU A 85 5.17 -6.08 -6.14
CA LEU A 85 4.21 -6.60 -5.19
C LEU A 85 2.81 -6.55 -5.81
N LEU A 86 2.32 -7.69 -6.28
CA LEU A 86 0.91 -7.85 -6.65
C LEU A 86 0.08 -8.12 -5.39
N THR A 87 -1.00 -7.38 -5.21
CA THR A 87 -2.06 -7.64 -4.22
C THR A 87 -3.40 -7.70 -4.92
N THR A 88 -4.13 -8.80 -4.77
CA THR A 88 -5.49 -8.93 -5.28
C THR A 88 -6.40 -9.48 -4.20
N GLY A 89 -7.67 -9.09 -4.22
CA GLY A 89 -8.60 -9.57 -3.24
C GLY A 89 -10.04 -9.49 -3.71
N LEU A 90 -10.86 -10.26 -3.00
CA LEU A 90 -12.30 -10.30 -3.12
C LEU A 90 -12.89 -10.10 -1.73
N ARG A 91 -13.81 -9.14 -1.59
CA ARG A 91 -14.61 -8.91 -0.41
C ARG A 91 -16.07 -9.00 -0.78
N LEU A 92 -16.79 -9.89 -0.11
CA LEU A 92 -18.21 -10.12 -0.30
C LEU A 92 -18.94 -9.79 1.00
N GLU A 93 -19.76 -8.75 0.95
CA GLU A 93 -20.73 -8.38 1.97
C GLU A 93 -22.14 -8.46 1.37
N GLN A 94 -23.17 -8.44 2.23
CA GLN A 94 -24.56 -8.53 1.76
C GLN A 94 -24.92 -7.43 0.74
N ARG A 95 -24.47 -6.19 0.99
CA ARG A 95 -24.81 -5.01 0.18
C ARG A 95 -23.64 -4.48 -0.64
N HIS A 96 -22.41 -4.93 -0.37
CA HIS A 96 -21.20 -4.42 -0.99
C HIS A 96 -20.31 -5.59 -1.45
N GLN A 97 -19.90 -5.57 -2.70
CA GLN A 97 -18.94 -6.52 -3.25
C GLN A 97 -17.78 -5.74 -3.89
N LEU A 98 -16.55 -6.10 -3.54
CA LEU A 98 -15.34 -5.47 -4.04
C LEU A 98 -14.38 -6.53 -4.54
N ALA A 99 -13.88 -6.35 -5.75
CA ALA A 99 -12.74 -7.07 -6.29
C ALA A 99 -11.69 -6.07 -6.73
N TYR A 100 -10.42 -6.33 -6.40
CA TYR A 100 -9.32 -5.43 -6.75
C TYR A 100 -8.05 -6.19 -7.11
N ALA A 101 -7.19 -5.53 -7.87
CA ALA A 101 -5.85 -5.97 -8.18
C ALA A 101 -4.95 -4.74 -8.30
N ASP A 102 -4.00 -4.61 -7.38
CA ASP A 102 -3.04 -3.53 -7.30
C ASP A 102 -1.62 -4.10 -7.43
N VAL A 103 -0.77 -3.36 -8.14
CA VAL A 103 0.64 -3.66 -8.30
C VAL A 103 1.43 -2.50 -7.74
N PHE A 104 2.28 -2.79 -6.75
CA PHE A 104 3.21 -1.83 -6.17
C PHE A 104 4.62 -2.12 -6.68
N LEU A 105 5.27 -1.11 -7.23
CA LEU A 105 6.65 -1.21 -7.65
C LEU A 105 7.58 -1.21 -6.43
N PRO A 106 8.80 -1.77 -6.56
CA PRO A 106 9.84 -1.59 -5.57
C PRO A 106 10.03 -0.11 -5.24
N PRO A 107 10.22 0.25 -3.96
CA PRO A 107 10.50 1.63 -3.59
C PRO A 107 11.77 2.11 -4.30
N ALA A 108 11.68 3.26 -4.97
CA ALA A 108 12.82 3.88 -5.61
C ALA A 108 13.80 4.43 -4.54
N ARG A 109 15.05 4.71 -4.95
CA ARG A 109 16.10 5.30 -4.08
C ARG A 109 15.68 6.59 -3.36
N GLN A 110 14.61 7.25 -3.80
CA GLN A 110 14.08 8.50 -3.24
C GLN A 110 12.88 8.29 -2.28
N ALA A 111 12.69 7.07 -1.74
CA ALA A 111 11.61 6.74 -0.80
C ALA A 111 10.18 6.95 -1.33
N HIS A 112 10.02 6.98 -2.66
CA HIS A 112 8.69 6.90 -3.28
C HIS A 112 8.42 5.49 -3.78
N GLN A 113 7.15 5.11 -3.75
CA GLN A 113 6.63 3.87 -4.28
C GLN A 113 5.50 4.18 -5.24
N ASP A 114 5.69 3.78 -6.49
CA ASP A 114 4.67 3.87 -7.52
C ASP A 114 3.77 2.64 -7.47
N SER A 115 2.51 2.84 -7.85
CA SER A 115 1.49 1.81 -7.85
C SER A 115 0.49 2.05 -8.96
N PHE A 116 -0.11 0.97 -9.43
CA PHE A 116 -1.24 1.01 -10.34
C PHE A 116 -2.15 -0.18 -10.10
N GLY A 117 -3.42 -0.04 -10.46
CA GLY A 117 -4.38 -1.09 -10.18
C GLY A 117 -5.72 -0.90 -10.84
N ALA A 118 -6.56 -1.91 -10.63
CA ALA A 118 -7.93 -1.94 -11.10
C ALA A 118 -8.83 -2.39 -9.96
N GLN A 119 -10.03 -1.85 -9.94
CA GLN A 119 -11.07 -2.27 -9.00
C GLN A 119 -12.43 -2.38 -9.70
N PHE A 120 -13.20 -3.33 -9.21
CA PHE A 120 -14.61 -3.53 -9.51
C PHE A 120 -15.37 -3.51 -8.20
N GLU A 121 -16.32 -2.59 -8.09
CA GLU A 121 -17.17 -2.47 -6.92
C GLU A 121 -18.63 -2.55 -7.36
N ARG A 122 -19.44 -3.26 -6.59
CA ARG A 122 -20.89 -3.28 -6.70
C ARG A 122 -21.49 -3.01 -5.34
N SER A 123 -22.41 -2.06 -5.29
CA SER A 123 -23.20 -1.79 -4.10
C SER A 123 -24.69 -1.81 -4.41
N ASP A 124 -25.48 -2.27 -3.43
CA ASP A 124 -26.93 -2.28 -3.48
C ASP A 124 -27.47 -1.72 -2.15
N THR A 125 -27.78 -0.42 -2.16
CA THR A 125 -28.16 0.33 -0.96
C THR A 125 -29.45 1.08 -1.24
N GLN A 126 -30.48 0.81 -0.43
CA GLN A 126 -31.77 1.51 -0.49
C GLN A 126 -32.44 1.51 -1.90
N GLY A 127 -32.36 0.40 -2.63
CA GLY A 127 -32.95 0.27 -3.99
C GLY A 127 -32.14 0.97 -5.09
N LEU A 128 -30.92 1.42 -4.77
CA LEU A 128 -29.98 1.95 -5.74
C LEU A 128 -28.81 0.98 -5.92
N ARG A 129 -28.73 0.39 -7.12
CA ARG A 129 -27.59 -0.41 -7.51
C ARG A 129 -26.56 0.43 -8.23
N ILE A 130 -25.35 0.47 -7.69
CA ILE A 130 -24.20 1.15 -8.30
C ILE A 130 -23.16 0.11 -8.67
N THR A 131 -22.66 0.18 -9.90
CA THR A 131 -21.51 -0.63 -10.34
C THR A 131 -20.40 0.30 -10.79
N THR A 132 -19.26 0.22 -10.11
CA THR A 132 -18.09 1.05 -10.36
C THR A 132 -16.97 0.19 -10.90
N ARG A 133 -16.38 0.62 -12.01
CA ARG A 133 -15.17 0.05 -12.59
C ARG A 133 -14.13 1.15 -12.61
N ALA A 134 -12.98 0.93 -12.00
CA ALA A 134 -11.96 1.96 -11.97
C ALA A 134 -10.56 1.40 -12.22
N LEU A 135 -9.75 2.25 -12.84
CA LEU A 135 -8.31 2.08 -12.99
C LEU A 135 -7.64 3.21 -12.22
N GLY A 136 -6.58 2.89 -11.51
CA GLY A 136 -5.85 3.84 -10.68
C GLY A 136 -4.36 3.77 -10.92
N ALA A 137 -3.68 4.89 -10.72
CA ALA A 137 -2.24 4.97 -10.56
C ALA A 137 -1.92 5.96 -9.46
N GLY A 138 -0.89 5.69 -8.66
CA GLY A 138 -0.54 6.54 -7.55
C GLY A 138 0.91 6.44 -7.15
N ARG A 139 1.38 7.49 -6.49
CA ARG A 139 2.72 7.60 -5.92
C ARG A 139 2.61 7.90 -4.44
N ARG A 140 3.16 7.00 -3.63
CA ARG A 140 3.31 7.15 -2.19
C ARG A 140 4.73 7.59 -1.87
N HIS A 141 4.91 8.55 -0.99
CA HIS A 141 6.22 9.00 -0.52
C HIS A 141 6.22 9.05 1.00
N VAL A 142 7.19 8.38 1.62
CA VAL A 142 7.33 8.33 3.07
C VAL A 142 8.64 9.02 3.45
N ARG A 143 8.54 10.00 4.34
CA ARG A 143 9.68 10.73 4.90
C ARG A 143 9.50 10.89 6.41
N GLY A 144 10.17 10.00 7.16
CA GLY A 144 10.09 10.00 8.62
C GLY A 144 8.66 9.71 9.10
N ASP A 145 8.08 10.68 9.81
CA ASP A 145 6.71 10.64 10.34
C ASP A 145 5.63 11.14 9.35
N ILE A 146 6.02 11.56 8.15
CA ILE A 146 5.09 12.08 7.13
C ILE A 146 4.99 11.11 5.95
N GLU A 147 3.76 10.80 5.58
CA GLU A 147 3.40 10.10 4.35
C GLU A 147 2.56 11.01 3.44
N THR A 148 2.91 11.03 2.15
CA THR A 148 2.07 11.67 1.12
C THR A 148 1.70 10.66 0.05
N HIS A 149 0.49 10.75 -0.46
CA HIS A 149 -0.02 9.88 -1.50
C HIS A 149 -0.77 10.71 -2.55
N LEU A 150 -0.26 10.71 -3.78
CA LEU A 150 -0.94 11.29 -4.93
C LEU A 150 -1.53 10.15 -5.77
N ALA A 151 -2.83 10.16 -6.01
CA ALA A 151 -3.54 9.12 -6.74
C ALA A 151 -4.43 9.71 -7.84
N PHE A 152 -4.36 9.13 -9.03
CA PHE A 152 -5.26 9.38 -10.14
C PHE A 152 -6.16 8.16 -10.31
N LYS A 153 -7.45 8.39 -10.51
CA LYS A 153 -8.45 7.33 -10.68
C LYS A 153 -9.37 7.68 -11.84
N LEU A 154 -9.37 6.83 -12.86
CA LEU A 154 -10.35 6.85 -13.93
C LEU A 154 -11.43 5.85 -13.58
N GLN A 155 -12.68 6.30 -13.44
CA GLN A 155 -13.79 5.45 -13.08
C GLN A 155 -14.99 5.59 -14.01
N ARG A 156 -15.70 4.48 -14.20
CA ARG A 156 -17.00 4.41 -14.86
C ARG A 156 -18.01 3.82 -13.89
N GLU A 157 -19.08 4.56 -13.67
CA GLU A 157 -20.17 4.21 -12.77
C GLU A 157 -21.43 3.95 -13.58
N THR A 158 -22.16 2.90 -13.21
CA THR A 158 -23.49 2.60 -13.74
C THR A 158 -24.47 2.61 -12.60
N TYR A 159 -25.44 3.51 -12.69
CA TYR A 159 -26.53 3.63 -11.74
C TYR A 159 -27.75 2.90 -12.32
N ALA A 160 -28.29 1.97 -11.55
CA ALA A 160 -29.53 1.28 -11.86
C ALA A 160 -30.48 1.44 -10.67
N PRO A 161 -31.23 2.55 -10.61
CA PRO A 161 -32.33 2.71 -9.66
C PRO A 161 -33.48 1.78 -10.03
N ASP A 162 -34.21 1.28 -9.04
CA ASP A 162 -35.38 0.44 -9.28
C ASP A 162 -36.46 1.20 -10.08
N GLY A 163 -36.90 0.60 -11.19
CA GLY A 163 -37.97 1.14 -12.05
C GLY A 163 -37.57 2.28 -12.99
N VAL A 164 -36.29 2.67 -13.06
CA VAL A 164 -35.80 3.76 -13.91
C VAL A 164 -34.72 3.27 -14.90
N ALA A 165 -34.57 3.97 -16.03
CA ALA A 165 -33.50 3.70 -17.00
C ALA A 165 -32.11 3.85 -16.36
N ARG A 166 -31.16 3.02 -16.80
CA ARG A 166 -29.77 3.03 -16.30
C ARG A 166 -29.05 4.30 -16.76
N GLU A 167 -28.27 4.90 -15.85
CA GLU A 167 -27.40 6.03 -16.15
C GLU A 167 -25.93 5.61 -16.10
N HIS A 168 -25.10 6.15 -17.00
CA HIS A 168 -23.67 5.92 -17.02
C HIS A 168 -22.92 7.23 -16.78
N ARG A 169 -21.95 7.22 -15.86
CA ARG A 169 -21.05 8.34 -15.63
C ARG A 169 -19.61 7.90 -15.76
N LYS A 170 -18.77 8.80 -16.28
CA LYS A 170 -17.33 8.67 -16.25
C LYS A 170 -16.79 9.81 -15.41
N ALA A 171 -15.72 9.54 -14.69
CA ALA A 171 -15.02 10.56 -13.94
C ALA A 171 -13.53 10.24 -13.92
N LEU A 172 -12.71 11.27 -14.07
CA LEU A 172 -11.30 11.25 -13.75
C LEU A 172 -11.10 12.07 -12.49
N THR A 173 -10.56 11.46 -11.44
CA THR A 173 -10.29 12.14 -10.18
C THR A 173 -8.80 12.13 -9.87
N ALA A 174 -8.31 13.23 -9.32
CA ALA A 174 -7.00 13.35 -8.71
C ALA A 174 -7.18 13.59 -7.21
N ASN A 175 -6.49 12.80 -6.39
CA ASN A 175 -6.56 12.87 -4.94
C ASN A 175 -5.14 12.97 -4.38
N TRP A 176 -4.90 13.94 -3.52
CA TRP A 176 -3.68 14.08 -2.75
C TRP A 176 -4.00 13.94 -1.27
N THR A 177 -3.35 12.99 -0.61
CA THR A 177 -3.48 12.72 0.81
C THR A 177 -2.15 13.00 1.49
N TRP A 178 -2.18 13.73 2.60
CA TRP A 178 -1.05 13.99 3.48
C TRP A 178 -1.39 13.44 4.86
N THR A 179 -0.50 12.65 5.44
CA THR A 179 -0.66 12.07 6.77
C THR A 179 0.63 12.27 7.56
N ALA A 180 0.54 12.92 8.72
CA ALA A 180 1.63 12.97 9.70
C ALA A 180 1.25 12.10 10.90
N ARG A 181 2.12 11.15 11.25
CA ARG A 181 1.92 10.19 12.34
C ARG A 181 3.13 10.18 13.25
N ARG A 182 2.96 10.72 14.45
CA ARG A 182 3.96 10.67 15.52
C ARG A 182 3.29 10.05 16.75
N ILE A 183 3.43 8.74 16.90
CA ILE A 183 2.85 7.94 18.00
C ILE A 183 3.93 7.02 18.58
N ASP A 184 3.82 6.75 19.87
CA ASP A 184 4.73 5.87 20.62
C ASP A 184 4.57 4.38 20.26
N ASN A 185 3.33 3.93 20.07
CA ASN A 185 3.01 2.54 19.73
C ASN A 185 1.84 2.46 18.73
N LEU A 186 1.97 1.63 17.70
CA LEU A 186 0.94 1.46 16.66
C LEU A 186 -0.28 0.64 17.09
N LEU A 187 -0.14 -0.24 18.08
CA LEU A 187 -1.19 -1.17 18.53
C LEU A 187 -1.84 -0.73 19.85
N ASP A 188 -1.11 0.00 20.70
CA ASP A 188 -1.59 0.56 21.98
C ASP A 188 -1.03 1.99 22.17
N PRO A 189 -1.50 2.99 21.39
CA PRO A 189 -0.97 4.35 21.46
C PRO A 189 -1.33 5.03 22.78
N ARG A 190 -0.32 5.52 23.52
CA ARG A 190 -0.52 6.24 24.80
C ARG A 190 -0.17 7.72 24.69
N GLU A 191 0.76 8.06 23.80
CA GLU A 191 1.17 9.43 23.55
C GLU A 191 1.40 9.67 22.05
N GLY A 192 0.93 10.82 21.55
CA GLY A 192 1.19 11.25 20.17
C GLY A 192 -0.03 11.80 19.44
N TYR A 193 0.12 11.96 18.12
CA TYR A 193 -0.93 12.44 17.23
C TYR A 193 -0.86 11.79 15.85
N ILE A 194 -2.04 11.73 15.20
CA ILE A 194 -2.18 11.44 13.78
C ILE A 194 -2.98 12.59 13.16
N LEU A 195 -2.38 13.29 12.20
CA LEU A 195 -3.04 14.30 11.40
C LEU A 195 -3.13 13.81 9.97
N SER A 196 -4.30 13.93 9.36
CA SER A 196 -4.52 13.58 7.96
C SER A 196 -5.30 14.68 7.26
N GLY A 197 -4.82 15.08 6.08
CA GLY A 197 -5.52 15.99 5.17
C GLY A 197 -5.65 15.35 3.79
N GLN A 198 -6.76 15.63 3.11
CA GLN A 198 -6.98 15.16 1.75
C GLN A 198 -7.57 16.27 0.90
N ILE A 199 -7.05 16.41 -0.32
CA ILE A 199 -7.55 17.31 -1.34
C ILE A 199 -7.86 16.47 -2.58
N GLY A 200 -9.07 16.61 -3.10
CA GLY A 200 -9.53 15.86 -4.27
C GLY A 200 -10.20 16.77 -5.28
N GLY A 201 -9.97 16.49 -6.56
CA GLY A 201 -10.63 17.14 -7.69
C GLY A 201 -11.08 16.12 -8.72
N GLY A 202 -12.20 16.40 -9.40
CA GLY A 202 -12.77 15.49 -10.39
C GLY A 202 -13.25 16.21 -11.64
N ALA A 203 -13.02 15.60 -12.80
CA ALA A 203 -13.59 15.98 -14.08
C ALA A 203 -14.48 14.83 -14.59
N LYS A 204 -15.52 15.17 -15.36
CA LYS A 204 -16.47 14.20 -15.95
C LYS A 204 -16.19 14.00 -17.44
#